data_AF-A0A967D4Y5-F1
#
_entry.id   AF-A0A967D4Y5-F1
#
_cell.length_a   1.000
_cell.length_b   1.000
_cell.length_c   1.000
_cell.angle_alpha   90.00
_cell.angle_beta   90.00
_cell.angle_gamma   90.00
#
_symmetry.space_group_name_H-M   'P 1'
#
loop_
_entity.id
_entity.type
_entity.pdbx_description
1 polymer ?
#
loop_
_entity_poly.entity_id
_entity_poly.type
_entity_poly.pdbx_seq_one_letter_code
_entity_poly.pdbx_strand_id
1 'polypeptide(L)' 'MARILITGSNSGFGLLSALTLARQGHDVIATMRNAAKSDALDH' A
#
# COMPACT_ATOMS: atom_id res chain seq x y z
N MET A 1 -0.59 -7.41 -14.94
CA MET A 1 -1.43 -6.86 -13.87
C MET A 1 -1.81 -7.98 -12.91
N ALA A 2 -1.61 -7.78 -11.60
CA ALA A 2 -1.91 -8.78 -10.55
C ALA A 2 -2.65 -8.10 -9.40
N ARG A 3 -3.39 -8.87 -8.61
CA ARG A 3 -4.05 -8.41 -7.37
C ARG A 3 -3.20 -8.79 -6.17
N ILE A 4 -2.83 -7.82 -5.34
CA ILE A 4 -1.82 -7.96 -4.28
C ILE A 4 -2.38 -7.44 -2.96
N LEU A 5 -2.30 -8.23 -1.90
CA LEU A 5 -2.62 -7.83 -0.53
C LEU A 5 -1.34 -7.56 0.25
N ILE A 6 -1.19 -6.36 0.79
CA ILE A 6 -0.07 -6.01 1.68
C ILE A 6 -0.62 -5.65 3.06
N THR A 7 -0.03 -6.24 4.09
CA THR A 7 -0.33 -5.93 5.50
C THR A 7 0.80 -5.12 6.11
N GLY A 8 0.48 -4.28 7.10
CA GLY A 8 1.48 -3.42 7.74
C GLY A 8 1.91 -2.24 6.86
N SER A 9 1.03 -1.74 5.99
CA SER A 9 1.37 -0.72 4.98
C SER A 9 1.39 0.73 5.49
N ASN A 10 1.49 0.95 6.80
CA ASN A 10 1.42 2.31 7.37
C ASN A 10 2.76 3.08 7.34
N SER A 11 3.87 2.39 7.08
CA SER A 11 5.22 2.95 7.10
C SER A 11 6.24 1.95 6.56
N GLY A 12 7.51 2.39 6.45
CA GLY A 12 8.63 1.52 6.11
C GLY A 12 8.45 0.78 4.78
N PHE A 13 8.90 -0.48 4.75
CA PHE A 13 8.86 -1.29 3.54
C PHE A 13 7.44 -1.63 3.08
N GLY A 14 6.47 -1.81 3.99
CA GLY A 14 5.07 -2.09 3.62
C GLY A 14 4.47 -0.96 2.77
N LEU A 15 4.72 0.30 3.17
CA LEU A 15 4.29 1.47 2.41
C LEU A 15 5.03 1.59 1.06
N LEU A 16 6.35 1.44 1.06
CA LEU A 16 7.16 1.52 -0.16
C LEU A 16 6.78 0.44 -1.18
N SER A 17 6.53 -0.78 -0.72
CA SER A 17 6.05 -1.88 -1.57
C SER A 17 4.68 -1.58 -2.16
N ALA A 18 3.73 -1.10 -1.35
CA ALA A 18 2.39 -0.75 -1.83
C ALA A 18 2.44 0.30 -2.94
N LEU A 19 3.18 1.40 -2.71
CA LEU A 19 3.35 2.48 -3.69
C LEU A 19 4.06 2.01 -4.96
N THR A 20 5.13 1.23 -4.82
CA THR A 20 5.91 0.76 -5.98
C THR A 20 5.06 -0.14 -6.87
N LEU A 21 4.34 -1.09 -6.28
CA LEU A 21 3.51 -2.04 -7.03
C LEU A 21 2.28 -1.36 -7.65
N ALA A 22 1.64 -0.42 -6.95
CA ALA A 22 0.55 0.37 -7.51
C ALA A 22 1.02 1.19 -8.72
N ARG A 23 2.18 1.86 -8.63
CA ARG A 23 2.78 2.61 -9.76
C ARG A 23 3.16 1.74 -10.96
N GLN A 24 3.43 0.46 -10.73
CA GLN A 24 3.68 -0.52 -11.80
C GLN A 24 2.38 -1.04 -12.44
N GLY A 25 1.21 -0.57 -12.01
CA GLY A 25 -0.09 -0.93 -12.59
C GLY A 25 -0.68 -2.21 -12.00
N HIS A 26 -0.30 -2.59 -10.77
CA HIS A 26 -0.97 -3.66 -10.03
C HIS A 26 -2.16 -3.14 -9.24
N ASP A 27 -3.15 -4.01 -9.02
CA ASP A 27 -4.28 -3.74 -8.11
C ASP A 27 -3.86 -4.10 -6.68
N VAL A 28 -3.59 -3.10 -5.85
CA VAL A 28 -2.99 -3.27 -4.53
C VAL A 28 -3.99 -2.92 -3.44
N ILE A 29 -4.26 -3.89 -2.56
CA ILE A 29 -5.02 -3.69 -1.34
C ILE A 29 -4.02 -3.55 -0.18
N ALA A 30 -3.89 -2.34 0.36
CA ALA A 30 -3.02 -2.04 1.47
C ALA A 30 -3.82 -2.02 2.78
N THR A 31 -3.36 -2.77 3.78
CA THR A 31 -4.04 -2.89 5.08
C THR A 31 -3.12 -2.51 6.23
N MET A 32 -3.70 -1.89 7.25
CA MET A 32 -3.00 -1.38 8.42
C MET A 32 -3.94 -1.31 9.62
N ARG A 33 -3.39 -1.32 10.83
CA ARG A 33 -4.19 -1.25 12.07
C ARG A 33 -4.86 0.11 12.27
N ASN A 34 -4.17 1.18 11.87
CA ASN A 34 -4.67 2.54 11.98
C ASN A 34 -4.60 3.20 10.60
N ALA A 35 -5.77 3.32 9.96
CA ALA A 35 -5.90 3.94 8.65
C ALA A 35 -5.65 5.46 8.68
N ALA A 36 -5.74 6.13 9.82
CA ALA A 36 -5.44 7.57 9.92
C ALA A 36 -3.95 7.92 9.68
N LYS A 37 -3.11 6.95 9.28
CA LYS A 37 -1.72 7.15 8.86
C LYS A 37 -1.53 6.77 7.39
N SER A 38 -2.59 6.81 6.57
CA SER A 38 -2.57 6.44 5.16
C SER A 38 -2.33 7.60 4.20
N ASP A 39 -2.04 8.82 4.66
CA ASP A 39 -1.95 10.02 3.81
C ASP A 39 -1.15 9.80 2.50
N ALA A 40 -0.06 9.03 2.56
CA ALA A 40 0.77 8.71 1.39
C ALA A 40 0.10 7.79 0.34
N LEU A 41 -1.02 7.15 0.67
CA LEU A 41 -1.80 6.21 -0.14
C LEU A 41 -3.15 6.79 -0.62
N ASP A 42 -3.55 7.97 -0.13
CA ASP A 42 -4.87 8.57 -0.40
C ASP A 42 -4.90 9.50 -1.64
N HIS A 43 -3.94 9.35 -2.55
CA HIS A 43 -3.74 10.18 -3.77
C HIS A 43 -3.85 9.36 -5.05
#